data_AF-A0A914PE41-F1
#
_entry.id   AF-A0A914PE41-F1
#
_cell.length_a   1.000
_cell.length_b   1.000
_cell.length_c   1.000
_cell.angle_alpha   90.00
_cell.angle_beta   90.00
_cell.angle_gamma   90.00
#
_symmetry.space_group_name_H-M   'P 1'
#
loop_
_entity.id
_entity.type
_entity.pdbx_description
1 polymer ?
#
loop_
_entity_poly.entity_id
_entity_poly.type
_entity_poly.pdbx_seq_one_letter_code
_entity_poly.pdbx_strand_id
1 'polypeptide(L)'
;MIHDEALTPLHKQILNALCKIFEDIPKDNLKQYVHQVLPKLITLTESANQEFRQFYVIQFKQLAPLFQLNMKPYLKDIFKIIASTWTDYPEMSGLVIDLLAEIGKALGTEFSPFVSDLCPYLLAVVQMDTSKEKKLTEKALHCVSAINPCLDPHLHLIVPPVIYVIDDVENTSTNGYANVASKYSY
;
A
#
# COMPACT_ATOMS: atom_id res chain seq x y z
N MET A 1 -16.29 -22.09 11.15
CA MET A 1 -15.05 -21.59 11.78
C MET A 1 -15.48 -20.48 12.74
N ILE A 2 -15.54 -20.79 14.05
CA ILE A 2 -16.08 -19.93 15.13
C ILE A 2 -14.95 -19.63 16.14
N HIS A 3 -13.74 -19.39 15.64
CA HIS A 3 -12.60 -18.98 16.46
C HIS A 3 -12.16 -17.63 15.93
N ASP A 4 -12.76 -16.52 16.40
CA ASP A 4 -12.00 -15.28 16.71
C ASP A 4 -12.81 -13.99 16.85
N GLU A 5 -14.11 -13.93 16.53
CA GLU A 5 -14.83 -12.63 16.67
C GLU A 5 -14.76 -12.07 18.10
N ALA A 6 -14.87 -12.93 19.12
CA ALA A 6 -14.74 -12.53 20.53
C ALA A 6 -13.31 -12.14 20.95
N LEU A 7 -12.27 -12.69 20.28
CA LEU A 7 -10.86 -12.38 20.58
C LEU A 7 -10.32 -11.23 19.74
N THR A 8 -11.10 -10.73 18.78
CA THR A 8 -10.68 -9.65 17.89
C THR A 8 -10.32 -8.36 18.66
N PRO A 9 -11.11 -7.86 19.62
CA PRO A 9 -10.71 -6.67 20.38
C PRO A 9 -9.38 -6.87 21.10
N LEU A 10 -9.14 -8.09 21.60
CA LEU A 10 -7.89 -8.47 22.25
C LEU A 10 -6.73 -8.53 21.23
N HIS A 11 -6.93 -9.11 20.04
CA HIS A 11 -5.94 -9.10 18.96
C HIS A 11 -5.54 -7.69 18.54
N LYS A 12 -6.52 -6.78 18.42
CA LYS A 12 -6.26 -5.37 18.13
C LYS A 12 -5.39 -4.73 19.21
N GLN A 13 -5.69 -4.96 20.49
CA GLN A 13 -4.89 -4.44 21.61
C GLN A 13 -3.47 -5.02 21.64
N ILE A 14 -3.34 -6.33 21.43
CA ILE A 14 -2.04 -7.02 21.43
C ILE A 14 -1.14 -6.48 20.32
N LEU A 15 -1.66 -6.37 19.09
CA LEU A 15 -0.85 -5.90 17.95
C LEU A 15 -0.44 -4.43 18.12
N ASN A 16 -1.36 -3.57 18.59
CA ASN A 16 -1.00 -2.18 18.90
C ASN A 16 0.05 -2.08 20.01
N ALA A 17 -0.02 -2.94 21.04
CA ALA A 17 1.01 -2.99 22.09
C ALA A 17 2.35 -3.49 21.54
N LEU A 18 2.35 -4.49 20.66
CA LEU A 18 3.55 -4.99 20.00
C LEU A 18 4.22 -3.90 19.15
N CYS A 19 3.45 -3.13 18.36
CA CYS A 19 3.99 -2.00 17.60
C CYS A 19 4.72 -1.01 18.52
N LYS A 20 4.09 -0.60 19.64
CA LYS A 20 4.72 0.29 20.62
C LYS A 20 5.99 -0.29 21.24
N ILE A 21 5.95 -1.57 21.62
CA ILE A 21 7.14 -2.25 22.16
C ILE A 21 8.28 -2.26 21.14
N PHE A 22 7.98 -2.50 19.86
CA PHE A 22 9.00 -2.54 18.82
C PHE A 22 9.55 -1.15 18.46
N GLU A 23 8.77 -0.09 18.64
CA GLU A 23 9.26 1.30 18.52
C GLU A 23 10.33 1.63 19.57
N ASP A 24 10.19 1.09 20.79
CA ASP A 24 11.08 1.37 21.92
C ASP A 24 12.34 0.46 21.97
N ILE A 25 12.38 -0.63 21.21
CA ILE A 25 13.49 -1.60 21.21
C ILE A 25 14.57 -1.21 20.19
N PRO A 26 15.88 -1.27 20.56
CA PRO A 26 16.97 -1.11 19.60
C PRO A 26 16.88 -2.10 18.44
N LYS A 27 17.06 -1.61 17.21
CA LYS A 27 16.82 -2.38 15.97
C LYS A 27 17.53 -3.73 15.88
N ASP A 28 18.73 -3.85 16.46
CA ASP A 28 19.51 -5.09 16.42
C ASP A 28 18.84 -6.23 17.19
N ASN A 29 18.05 -5.91 18.22
CA ASN A 29 17.34 -6.88 19.03
C ASN A 29 16.00 -7.32 18.42
N LEU A 30 15.51 -6.61 17.40
CA LEU A 30 14.21 -6.91 16.78
C LEU A 30 14.22 -8.19 15.94
N LYS A 31 15.37 -8.57 15.36
CA LYS A 31 15.47 -9.66 14.38
C LYS A 31 14.83 -10.97 14.86
N GLN A 32 15.11 -11.38 16.10
CA GLN A 32 14.57 -12.62 16.68
C GLN A 32 13.04 -12.60 16.87
N TYR A 33 12.45 -11.42 17.03
CA TYR A 33 11.01 -11.26 17.20
C TYR A 33 10.29 -11.18 15.85
N VAL A 34 10.94 -10.64 14.81
CA VAL A 34 10.38 -10.62 13.44
C VAL A 34 10.01 -12.02 12.98
N HIS A 35 10.90 -12.99 13.21
CA HIS A 35 10.68 -14.40 12.84
C HIS A 35 9.54 -15.07 13.62
N GLN A 36 9.10 -14.51 14.74
CA GLN A 36 7.96 -15.01 15.51
C GLN A 36 6.66 -14.30 15.14
N VAL A 37 6.71 -12.99 14.92
CA VAL A 37 5.54 -12.15 14.69
C VAL A 37 5.04 -12.24 13.25
N LEU A 38 5.90 -12.10 12.25
CA LEU A 38 5.46 -12.05 10.85
C LEU A 38 4.75 -13.33 10.39
N PRO A 39 5.27 -14.55 10.63
CA PRO A 39 4.58 -15.77 10.20
C PRO A 39 3.19 -15.90 10.81
N LYS A 40 3.04 -15.51 12.07
CA LYS A 40 1.76 -15.57 12.78
C LYS A 40 0.78 -14.53 12.25
N LEU A 41 1.25 -13.30 12.00
CA LEU A 41 0.42 -12.25 11.40
C LEU A 41 -0.04 -12.61 9.98
N ILE A 42 0.83 -13.24 9.18
CA ILE A 42 0.49 -13.77 7.86
C ILE A 42 -0.64 -14.79 7.96
N THR A 43 -0.48 -15.81 8.81
CA THR A 43 -1.48 -16.87 9.01
C THR A 43 -2.83 -16.30 9.46
N LEU A 44 -2.81 -15.35 10.41
CA LEU A 44 -4.02 -14.67 10.88
C LEU A 44 -4.72 -13.94 9.74
N THR A 45 -3.97 -13.22 8.91
CA THR A 45 -4.52 -12.42 7.80
C THR A 45 -5.12 -13.30 6.70
N GLU A 46 -4.48 -14.43 6.37
CA GLU A 46 -4.98 -15.39 5.39
C GLU A 46 -6.30 -16.03 5.83
N SER A 47 -6.47 -16.27 7.14
CA SER A 47 -7.69 -16.84 7.70
C SER A 47 -8.79 -15.81 8.02
N ALA A 48 -8.48 -14.52 7.90
CA ALA A 48 -9.37 -13.44 8.31
C ALA A 48 -10.52 -13.18 7.32
N ASN A 49 -11.66 -12.77 7.86
CA ASN A 49 -12.74 -12.14 7.08
C ASN A 49 -12.31 -10.75 6.56
N GLN A 50 -13.14 -10.11 5.75
CA GLN A 50 -12.78 -8.85 5.09
C GLN A 50 -12.49 -7.70 6.07
N GLU A 51 -13.30 -7.54 7.14
CA GLU A 51 -13.10 -6.48 8.14
C GLU A 51 -11.76 -6.65 8.87
N PHE A 52 -11.42 -7.86 9.29
CA PHE A 52 -10.17 -8.12 9.99
C PHE A 52 -8.96 -8.12 9.07
N ARG A 53 -9.13 -8.51 7.80
CA ARG A 53 -8.08 -8.40 6.79
C ARG A 53 -7.61 -6.96 6.64
N GLN A 54 -8.54 -6.01 6.53
CA GLN A 54 -8.20 -4.59 6.49
C GLN A 54 -7.37 -4.18 7.71
N PHE A 55 -7.80 -4.58 8.91
CA PHE A 55 -7.06 -4.31 10.14
C PHE A 55 -5.64 -4.89 10.12
N TYR A 56 -5.45 -6.16 9.75
CA TYR A 56 -4.13 -6.78 9.74
C TYR A 56 -3.21 -6.18 8.67
N VAL A 57 -3.74 -5.78 7.52
CA VAL A 57 -2.98 -5.08 6.47
C VAL A 57 -2.50 -3.71 6.96
N ILE A 58 -3.31 -2.99 7.74
CA ILE A 58 -2.86 -1.77 8.44
C ILE A 58 -1.71 -2.08 9.41
N GLN A 59 -1.75 -3.21 10.12
CA GLN A 59 -0.67 -3.61 11.02
C GLN A 59 0.62 -3.95 10.27
N PHE A 60 0.55 -4.65 9.12
CA PHE A 60 1.72 -4.84 8.26
C PHE A 60 2.35 -3.51 7.83
N LYS A 61 1.51 -2.52 7.48
CA LYS A 61 1.98 -1.19 7.10
C LYS A 61 2.75 -0.51 8.24
N GLN A 62 2.22 -0.57 9.47
CA GLN A 62 2.86 0.02 10.65
C GLN A 62 4.17 -0.71 11.03
N LEU A 63 4.21 -2.03 10.87
CA LEU A 63 5.38 -2.84 11.20
C LEU A 63 6.48 -2.76 10.15
N ALA A 64 6.16 -2.39 8.91
CA ALA A 64 7.13 -2.30 7.81
C ALA A 64 8.38 -1.47 8.13
N PRO A 65 8.26 -0.19 8.56
CA PRO A 65 9.43 0.62 8.90
C PRO A 65 10.23 0.10 10.12
N LEU A 66 9.60 -0.68 11.01
CA LEU A 66 10.25 -1.26 12.19
C LEU A 66 11.08 -2.50 11.81
N PHE A 67 10.54 -3.35 10.93
CA PHE A 67 11.17 -4.62 10.56
C PHE A 67 12.15 -4.50 9.40
N GLN A 68 11.95 -3.54 8.49
CA GLN A 68 12.89 -3.22 7.40
C GLN A 68 13.27 -4.48 6.58
N LEU A 69 14.57 -4.68 6.35
CA LEU A 69 15.11 -5.83 5.60
C LEU A 69 14.73 -7.20 6.20
N ASN A 70 14.36 -7.27 7.48
CA ASN A 70 13.94 -8.53 8.09
C ASN A 70 12.60 -9.04 7.56
N MET A 71 11.83 -8.20 6.84
CA MET A 71 10.61 -8.63 6.14
C MET A 71 10.88 -9.37 4.84
N LYS A 72 12.07 -9.20 4.25
CA LYS A 72 12.41 -9.71 2.91
C LYS A 72 12.07 -11.20 2.72
N PRO A 73 12.36 -12.12 3.68
CA PRO A 73 12.03 -13.53 3.54
C PRO A 73 10.53 -13.82 3.40
N TYR A 74 9.69 -12.90 3.86
CA TYR A 74 8.23 -13.06 3.94
C TYR A 74 7.48 -12.36 2.82
N LEU A 75 8.17 -11.61 1.95
CA LEU A 75 7.52 -10.79 0.93
C LEU A 75 6.64 -11.59 -0.01
N LYS A 76 7.04 -12.81 -0.39
CA LYS A 76 6.21 -13.65 -1.27
C LYS A 76 4.82 -13.89 -0.68
N ASP A 77 4.73 -14.15 0.62
CA ASP A 77 3.46 -14.38 1.29
C ASP A 77 2.70 -13.07 1.54
N ILE A 78 3.42 -11.98 1.84
CA ILE A 78 2.84 -10.64 1.94
C ILE A 78 2.23 -10.19 0.60
N PHE A 79 2.86 -10.49 -0.53
CA PHE A 79 2.32 -10.20 -1.86
C PHE A 79 1.06 -11.03 -2.18
N LYS A 80 0.95 -12.27 -1.67
CA LYS A 80 -0.31 -13.03 -1.75
C LYS A 80 -1.42 -12.35 -0.94
N ILE A 81 -1.09 -11.88 0.27
CA ILE A 81 -2.04 -11.12 1.10
C ILE A 81 -2.49 -9.85 0.36
N ILE A 82 -1.55 -9.10 -0.23
CA ILE A 82 -1.82 -7.90 -1.03
C ILE A 82 -2.79 -8.22 -2.17
N ALA A 83 -2.51 -9.26 -2.96
CA ALA A 83 -3.38 -9.68 -4.06
C ALA A 83 -4.79 -10.06 -3.58
N SER A 84 -4.89 -10.76 -2.44
CA SER A 84 -6.18 -11.16 -1.85
C SER A 84 -6.94 -10.02 -1.13
N THR A 85 -6.26 -8.92 -0.84
CA THR A 85 -6.81 -7.74 -0.18
C THR A 85 -7.33 -6.72 -1.19
N TRP A 86 -6.72 -6.69 -2.37
CA TRP A 86 -7.09 -5.78 -3.43
C TRP A 86 -8.56 -5.95 -3.84
N THR A 87 -9.28 -4.83 -3.94
CA THR A 87 -10.64 -4.76 -4.48
C THR A 87 -10.81 -3.40 -5.17
N ASP A 88 -11.88 -3.27 -5.95
CA ASP A 88 -12.20 -2.00 -6.62
C ASP A 88 -12.71 -0.92 -5.66
N TYR A 89 -12.92 -1.25 -4.39
CA TYR A 89 -13.25 -0.28 -3.36
C TYR A 89 -12.04 0.63 -3.08
N PRO A 90 -12.17 1.97 -3.21
CA PRO A 90 -11.06 2.91 -3.03
C PRO A 90 -10.31 2.76 -1.70
N GLU A 91 -11.03 2.45 -0.62
CA GLU A 91 -10.42 2.28 0.70
C GLU A 91 -9.43 1.11 0.73
N MET A 92 -9.78 -0.03 0.12
CA MET A 92 -8.96 -1.24 0.14
C MET A 92 -7.79 -1.15 -0.86
N SER A 93 -8.04 -0.66 -2.08
CA SER A 93 -6.97 -0.43 -3.05
C SER A 93 -5.98 0.62 -2.55
N GLY A 94 -6.46 1.72 -1.98
CA GLY A 94 -5.61 2.73 -1.34
C GLY A 94 -4.77 2.17 -0.19
N LEU A 95 -5.35 1.30 0.65
CA LEU A 95 -4.60 0.63 1.72
C LEU A 95 -3.49 -0.29 1.18
N VAL A 96 -3.76 -1.02 0.10
CA VAL A 96 -2.76 -1.85 -0.56
C VAL A 96 -1.61 -1.01 -1.12
N ILE A 97 -1.90 0.11 -1.78
CA ILE A 97 -0.88 1.03 -2.29
C ILE A 97 -0.04 1.61 -1.15
N ASP A 98 -0.68 2.03 -0.05
CA ASP A 98 0.05 2.53 1.13
C ASP A 98 0.98 1.46 1.73
N LEU A 99 0.53 0.20 1.82
CA LEU A 99 1.37 -0.90 2.32
C LEU A 99 2.58 -1.13 1.40
N LEU A 100 2.37 -1.16 0.09
CA LEU A 100 3.44 -1.34 -0.88
C LEU A 100 4.47 -0.20 -0.80
N ALA A 101 4.02 1.05 -0.62
CA ALA A 101 4.88 2.20 -0.41
C ALA A 101 5.76 2.04 0.84
N GLU A 102 5.17 1.66 1.98
CA GLU A 102 5.92 1.48 3.23
C GLU A 102 6.91 0.32 3.16
N ILE A 103 6.54 -0.80 2.51
CA ILE A 103 7.47 -1.92 2.29
C ILE A 103 8.63 -1.47 1.40
N GLY A 104 8.34 -0.81 0.27
CA GLY A 104 9.38 -0.36 -0.65
C GLY A 104 10.34 0.64 0.01
N LYS A 105 9.82 1.57 0.80
CA LYS A 105 10.63 2.48 1.63
C LYS A 105 11.47 1.74 2.67
N ALA A 106 10.90 0.74 3.33
CA ALA A 106 11.56 -0.01 4.39
C ALA A 106 12.71 -0.90 3.87
N LEU A 107 12.63 -1.34 2.61
CA LEU A 107 13.63 -2.20 1.98
C LEU A 107 14.61 -1.45 1.08
N GLY A 108 14.26 -0.28 0.57
CA GLY A 108 15.09 0.49 -0.35
C GLY A 108 15.38 -0.28 -1.64
N THR A 109 16.66 -0.36 -2.03
CA THR A 109 17.11 -1.05 -3.26
C THR A 109 16.75 -2.53 -3.28
N GLU A 110 16.63 -3.16 -2.11
CA GLU A 110 16.26 -4.57 -1.98
C GLU A 110 14.82 -4.87 -2.41
N PHE A 111 14.00 -3.83 -2.60
CA PHE A 111 12.65 -3.95 -3.14
C PHE A 111 12.62 -4.05 -4.67
N SER A 112 13.72 -3.73 -5.38
CA SER A 112 13.77 -3.68 -6.85
C SER A 112 13.18 -4.92 -7.55
N PRO A 113 13.42 -6.17 -7.10
CA PRO A 113 12.86 -7.36 -7.73
C PRO A 113 11.32 -7.43 -7.72
N PHE A 114 10.67 -6.69 -6.83
CA PHE A 114 9.21 -6.69 -6.63
C PHE A 114 8.52 -5.51 -7.33
N VAL A 115 9.27 -4.59 -7.94
CA VAL A 115 8.71 -3.40 -8.61
C VAL A 115 7.81 -3.81 -9.78
N SER A 116 8.22 -4.83 -10.55
CA SER A 116 7.39 -5.35 -11.65
C SER A 116 6.03 -5.89 -11.17
N ASP A 117 5.99 -6.53 -9.99
CA ASP A 117 4.74 -7.03 -9.39
C ASP A 117 3.87 -5.90 -8.80
N LEU A 118 4.49 -4.78 -8.42
CA LEU A 118 3.80 -3.57 -7.94
C LEU A 118 3.15 -2.77 -9.09
N CYS A 119 3.79 -2.70 -10.25
CA CYS A 119 3.35 -1.85 -11.37
C CYS A 119 1.84 -2.02 -11.72
N PRO A 120 1.27 -3.23 -11.84
CA PRO A 120 -0.15 -3.40 -12.14
C PRO A 120 -1.09 -2.70 -11.16
N TYR A 121 -0.76 -2.68 -9.86
CA TYR A 121 -1.57 -2.01 -8.84
C TYR A 121 -1.53 -0.49 -9.00
N LEU A 122 -0.36 0.09 -9.27
CA LEU A 122 -0.21 1.52 -9.53
C LEU A 122 -0.99 1.97 -10.77
N LEU A 123 -0.93 1.18 -11.84
CA LEU A 123 -1.69 1.46 -13.07
C LEU A 123 -3.20 1.37 -12.83
N ALA A 124 -3.63 0.34 -12.10
CA ALA A 124 -5.04 0.13 -11.81
C ALA A 124 -5.64 1.31 -11.02
N VAL A 125 -4.99 1.79 -9.94
CA VAL A 125 -5.51 2.94 -9.19
C VAL A 125 -5.59 4.21 -10.06
N VAL A 126 -4.60 4.45 -10.92
CA VAL A 126 -4.59 5.62 -11.81
C VAL A 126 -5.78 5.58 -12.79
N GLN A 127 -6.08 4.40 -13.34
CA GLN A 127 -7.17 4.21 -14.29
C GLN A 127 -8.56 4.25 -13.64
N MET A 128 -8.67 3.73 -12.41
CA MET A 128 -9.92 3.62 -11.68
C MET A 128 -10.34 4.92 -10.99
N ASP A 129 -9.40 5.83 -10.72
CA ASP A 129 -9.67 7.06 -9.99
C ASP A 129 -10.34 8.13 -10.86
N THR A 130 -11.66 8.02 -10.96
CA THR A 130 -12.53 9.01 -11.60
C THR A 130 -12.97 10.11 -10.64
N SER A 131 -12.45 10.14 -9.41
CA SER A 131 -12.82 11.15 -8.42
C SER A 131 -12.23 12.51 -8.80
N LYS A 132 -12.93 13.60 -8.45
CA LYS A 132 -12.42 14.96 -8.68
C LYS A 132 -11.14 15.26 -7.88
N GLU A 133 -11.01 14.65 -6.72
CA GLU A 133 -9.90 14.88 -5.80
C GLU A 133 -8.66 14.04 -6.16
N LYS A 134 -8.81 13.02 -7.02
CA LYS A 134 -7.73 12.14 -7.48
C LYS A 134 -6.89 11.55 -6.34
N LYS A 135 -7.53 11.24 -5.20
CA LYS A 135 -6.87 10.77 -3.97
C LYS A 135 -6.14 9.44 -4.12
N LEU A 136 -6.66 8.51 -4.94
CA LEU A 136 -5.98 7.23 -5.18
C LEU A 136 -4.78 7.42 -6.10
N THR A 137 -4.91 8.31 -7.08
CA THR A 137 -3.82 8.72 -7.96
C THR A 137 -2.70 9.36 -7.14
N GLU A 138 -3.03 10.25 -6.20
CA GLU A 138 -2.06 10.86 -5.29
C GLU A 138 -1.30 9.80 -4.47
N LYS A 139 -2.01 8.81 -3.92
CA LYS A 139 -1.38 7.67 -3.21
C LYS A 139 -0.44 6.87 -4.10
N ALA A 140 -0.83 6.64 -5.36
CA ALA A 140 0.01 5.95 -6.34
C ALA A 140 1.32 6.72 -6.58
N LEU A 141 1.23 8.03 -6.79
CA LEU A 141 2.39 8.90 -7.01
C LEU A 141 3.28 8.99 -5.76
N HIS A 142 2.69 9.02 -4.57
CA HIS A 142 3.43 8.92 -3.32
C HIS A 142 4.17 7.58 -3.21
N CYS A 143 3.53 6.47 -3.60
CA CYS A 143 4.18 5.15 -3.64
C CYS A 143 5.37 5.16 -4.60
N VAL A 144 5.22 5.69 -5.82
CA VAL A 144 6.32 5.85 -6.80
C VAL A 144 7.47 6.66 -6.20
N SER A 145 7.17 7.75 -5.50
CA SER A 145 8.19 8.58 -4.84
C SER A 145 8.92 7.82 -3.72
N ALA A 146 8.19 7.03 -2.94
CA ALA A 146 8.74 6.24 -1.83
C ALA A 146 9.70 5.15 -2.31
N ILE A 147 9.45 4.57 -3.49
CA ILE A 147 10.27 3.49 -4.07
C ILE A 147 11.31 3.99 -5.07
N ASN A 148 11.46 5.30 -5.27
CA ASN A 148 12.40 5.89 -6.23
C ASN A 148 13.80 5.23 -6.25
N PRO A 149 14.44 4.90 -5.11
CA PRO A 149 15.76 4.26 -5.10
C PRO A 149 15.86 2.90 -5.81
N CYS A 150 14.74 2.25 -6.12
CA CYS A 150 14.70 0.92 -6.75
C CYS A 150 14.08 0.92 -8.16
N LEU A 151 13.76 2.10 -8.70
CA LEU A 151 13.04 2.26 -9.96
C LEU A 151 13.91 2.21 -11.22
N ASP A 152 15.21 2.45 -11.16
CA ASP A 152 16.08 2.57 -12.36
C ASP A 152 15.83 1.50 -13.44
N PRO A 153 15.75 0.19 -13.13
CA PRO A 153 15.50 -0.84 -14.14
C PRO A 153 14.07 -0.83 -14.70
N HIS A 154 13.14 -0.19 -13.99
CA HIS A 154 11.69 -0.21 -14.21
C HIS A 154 11.12 1.16 -14.60
N LEU A 155 11.95 2.20 -14.79
CA LEU A 155 11.50 3.55 -15.13
C LEU A 155 10.61 3.57 -16.37
N HIS A 156 10.93 2.76 -17.38
CA HIS A 156 10.14 2.64 -18.61
C HIS A 156 8.69 2.16 -18.36
N LEU A 157 8.41 1.48 -17.25
CA LEU A 157 7.07 1.04 -16.85
C LEU A 157 6.29 2.13 -16.10
N ILE A 158 6.98 3.03 -15.40
CA ILE A 158 6.38 4.02 -14.51
C ILE A 158 6.25 5.39 -15.17
N VAL A 159 7.22 5.80 -15.99
CA VAL A 159 7.25 7.14 -16.60
C VAL A 159 6.04 7.39 -17.51
N PRO A 160 5.68 6.53 -18.48
CA PRO A 160 4.56 6.82 -19.38
C PRO A 160 3.21 7.01 -18.65
N PRO A 161 2.83 6.15 -17.67
CA PRO A 161 1.62 6.37 -16.87
C PRO A 161 1.62 7.68 -16.07
N VAL A 162 2.76 8.07 -15.51
CA VAL A 162 2.87 9.33 -14.74
C VAL A 162 2.66 10.54 -15.66
N ILE A 163 3.25 10.53 -16.86
CA ILE A 163 3.02 11.59 -17.86
C ILE A 163 1.55 11.65 -18.28
N TYR A 164 0.92 10.49 -18.52
CA TYR A 164 -0.51 10.42 -18.87
C TYR A 164 -1.41 11.08 -17.81
N VAL A 165 -1.10 10.90 -16.52
CA VAL A 165 -1.85 11.55 -15.43
C VAL A 165 -1.76 13.07 -15.52
N ILE A 166 -0.59 13.62 -15.86
CA ILE A 166 -0.40 15.07 -16.00
C ILE A 166 -1.26 15.60 -17.16
N ASP A 167 -1.21 14.93 -18.31
CA ASP A 167 -1.99 15.32 -19.48
C ASP A 167 -3.51 15.25 -19.21
N ASP A 168 -4.00 14.26 -18.46
CA ASP A 168 -5.42 14.14 -18.05
C ASP A 168 -5.85 15.31 -17.13
N VAL A 169 -4.98 15.73 -16.21
CA VAL A 169 -5.23 16.86 -15.32
C VAL A 169 -5.32 18.19 -16.09
N GLU A 170 -4.48 18.39 -17.10
CA GLU A 170 -4.55 19.58 -17.97
C GLU A 170 -5.84 19.61 -18.81
N ASN A 171 -6.27 18.46 -19.32
CA ASN A 171 -7.51 18.33 -20.11
C ASN A 171 -8.78 18.56 -19.29
N THR A 172 -8.83 18.08 -18.04
CA THR A 172 -9.97 18.32 -17.14
C THR A 172 -10.07 19.79 -16.71
N SER A 173 -8.93 20.46 -16.51
CA SER A 173 -8.87 21.89 -16.19
C SER A 173 -9.38 22.76 -17.36
N THR A 174 -8.98 22.43 -18.58
CA THR A 174 -9.36 23.18 -19.80
C THR A 174 -10.86 23.03 -20.13
N ASN A 175 -11.42 21.83 -19.97
CA ASN A 175 -12.86 21.57 -20.17
C ASN A 175 -13.74 22.23 -19.09
N GLY A 176 -13.18 22.53 -17.91
CA GLY A 176 -13.86 23.29 -16.85
C GLY A 176 -14.18 24.73 -17.27
N TYR A 177 -13.26 25.41 -17.98
CA TYR A 177 -13.46 26.78 -18.44
C TYR A 177 -14.38 26.89 -19.67
N ALA A 178 -14.32 25.91 -20.58
CA ALA A 178 -15.17 25.88 -21.77
C ALA A 178 -16.68 25.77 -21.42
N ASN A 179 -17.03 25.03 -20.36
CA ASN A 179 -18.43 24.87 -19.91
C ASN A 179 -19.01 26.11 -19.19
N VAL A 180 -18.17 27.06 -18.76
CA VAL A 180 -18.65 28.32 -18.16
C VAL A 180 -18.94 29.35 -19.25
N ALA A 181 -18.15 29.36 -20.34
CA ALA A 181 -18.35 30.28 -21.46
C ALA A 181 -19.67 30.05 -22.22
N SER A 182 -20.15 28.80 -22.30
CA SER A 182 -21.43 28.45 -22.93
C SER A 182 -22.68 28.80 -22.10
N LYS A 183 -22.51 29.28 -20.85
CA LYS A 183 -23.62 29.62 -19.94
C LYS A 183 -23.98 31.11 -19.91
N TYR A 184 -23.20 31.95 -20.59
CA TYR A 184 -23.37 33.41 -20.62
C TYR A 184 -23.57 33.98 -22.03
N SER A 185 -23.89 33.13 -23.01
CA SER A 185 -24.29 33.56 -24.35
C SER A 185 -25.81 33.59 -24.46
N TYR A 186 -26.43 34.70 -24.04
CA TYR A 186 -27.76 35.15 -24.45
C TYR A 186 -27.69 36.63 -24.81
#